data_AF-A0A9W4J705-F1
#
_entry.id   AF-A0A9W4J705-F1
#
_cell.length_a   1.000
_cell.length_b   1.000
_cell.length_c   1.000
_cell.angle_alpha   90.00
_cell.angle_beta   90.00
_cell.angle_gamma   90.00
#
_symmetry.space_group_name_H-M   'P 1'
#
loop_
_entity.id
_entity.type
_entity.pdbx_description
1 polymer ?
#
loop_
_entity_poly.entity_id
_entity_poly.type
_entity_poly.pdbx_seq_one_letter_code
_entity_poly.pdbx_strand_id
1 'polypeptide(L)'
;MDICASRKSIIESITRAYIPREELSHIYPGSGEAPRICGAWVGVLSTLAEGSSTRYDSVLSPAVTALSSCIMPKADAQSVKDYSDAVDALRSDAQELEVLDAEFAAAIMCLFQAEIMLPDSRFGLAIHMNGVAQLFQASGPSMFKSGALQSLFVGFRPLFVGGSRKED
;
A
#
# COMPACT_ATOMS: atom_id res chain seq x y z
N MET A 1 -9.24 -24.17 -6.20
CA MET A 1 -8.04 -23.32 -6.20
C MET A 1 -8.01 -22.62 -4.85
N ASP A 2 -6.96 -22.79 -4.05
CA ASP A 2 -6.91 -22.28 -2.67
C ASP A 2 -6.75 -20.75 -2.67
N ILE A 3 -7.71 -20.04 -2.09
CA ILE A 3 -7.76 -18.58 -2.04
C ILE A 3 -6.53 -18.02 -1.32
N CYS A 4 -6.02 -18.73 -0.30
CA CYS A 4 -4.82 -18.32 0.44
C CYS A 4 -3.55 -18.44 -0.42
N ALA A 5 -3.44 -19.49 -1.22
CA ALA A 5 -2.34 -19.66 -2.17
C ALA A 5 -2.35 -18.59 -3.27
N SER A 6 -3.53 -18.19 -3.74
CA SER A 6 -3.69 -17.10 -4.71
C SER A 6 -3.26 -15.74 -4.14
N ARG A 7 -3.62 -15.44 -2.88
CA ARG A 7 -3.21 -14.19 -2.19
C ARG A 7 -1.70 -14.08 -2.07
N LYS A 8 -1.04 -15.15 -1.60
CA LYS A 8 0.42 -15.20 -1.46
C LYS A 8 1.13 -14.96 -2.79
N SER A 9 0.66 -15.61 -3.86
CA SER A 9 1.23 -15.44 -5.20
C SER A 9 1.18 -13.99 -5.71
N ILE A 10 0.12 -13.24 -5.40
CA ILE A 10 -0.02 -11.84 -5.81
C ILE A 10 0.95 -10.95 -5.01
N ILE A 11 1.00 -11.12 -3.70
CA ILE A 11 1.88 -10.34 -2.81
C ILE A 11 3.34 -10.58 -3.13
N GLU A 12 3.73 -11.82 -3.41
CA GLU A 12 5.09 -12.15 -3.86
C GLU A 12 5.47 -11.45 -5.17
N SER A 13 4.51 -11.27 -6.07
CA SER A 13 4.74 -10.59 -7.35
C SER A 13 4.98 -9.09 -7.14
N ILE A 14 4.20 -8.45 -6.27
CA ILE A 14 4.44 -7.06 -5.86
C ILE A 14 5.79 -6.94 -5.17
N THR A 15 6.08 -7.82 -4.21
CA THR A 15 7.34 -7.80 -3.44
C THR A 15 8.56 -7.84 -4.35
N ARG A 16 8.54 -8.70 -5.37
CA ARG A 16 9.63 -8.85 -6.35
C ARG A 16 9.81 -7.63 -7.27
N ALA A 17 8.79 -6.80 -7.43
CA ALA A 17 8.88 -5.57 -8.23
C ALA A 17 9.58 -4.43 -7.46
N TYR A 18 9.55 -4.47 -6.12
CA TYR A 18 10.07 -3.40 -5.26
C TYR A 18 11.33 -3.79 -4.48
N ILE A 19 11.60 -5.08 -4.30
CA ILE A 19 12.75 -5.60 -3.54
C ILE A 19 13.68 -6.37 -4.51
N PRO A 20 14.94 -5.94 -4.68
CA PRO A 20 15.95 -6.69 -5.43
C PRO A 20 16.09 -8.12 -4.88
N ARG A 21 16.36 -9.11 -5.75
CA ARG A 21 16.38 -10.54 -5.35
C ARG A 21 17.36 -10.84 -4.22
N GLU A 22 18.42 -10.05 -4.14
CA GLU A 22 19.51 -10.17 -3.17
C GLU A 22 19.05 -9.79 -1.75
N GLU A 23 18.03 -8.93 -1.63
CA GLU A 23 17.52 -8.40 -0.36
C GLU A 23 16.33 -9.24 0.20
N LEU A 24 15.81 -10.22 -0.56
CA LEU A 24 14.69 -11.08 -0.13
C LEU A 24 15.02 -11.94 1.11
N SER A 25 16.29 -12.24 1.34
CA SER A 25 16.76 -13.02 2.49
C SER A 25 16.80 -12.23 3.81
N HIS A 26 16.72 -10.90 3.74
CA HIS A 26 16.78 -9.98 4.89
C HIS A 26 15.41 -9.48 5.37
N ILE A 27 14.32 -10.02 4.82
CA ILE A 27 12.95 -9.62 5.18
C ILE A 27 12.60 -9.99 6.64
N TYR A 28 13.35 -10.93 7.25
CA TYR A 28 13.27 -11.24 8.68
C TYR A 28 14.54 -10.77 9.40
N PRO A 29 14.42 -9.95 10.46
CA PRO A 29 15.54 -9.19 11.00
C PRO A 29 16.44 -10.08 11.87
N GLY A 30 17.61 -10.39 11.35
CA GLY A 30 18.81 -10.62 12.16
C GLY A 30 19.76 -9.44 11.93
N SER A 31 19.68 -8.43 12.80
CA SER A 31 20.61 -7.28 12.91
C SER A 31 20.87 -6.43 11.64
N GLY A 32 20.42 -5.18 11.67
CA GLY A 32 21.28 -4.05 11.29
C GLY A 32 20.99 -3.30 9.99
N GLU A 33 20.33 -3.88 8.99
CA GLU A 33 20.11 -3.19 7.71
C GLU A 33 18.62 -3.07 7.37
N ALA A 34 18.13 -1.82 7.36
CA ALA A 34 16.75 -1.50 7.04
C ALA A 34 16.52 -1.59 5.52
N PRO A 35 15.44 -2.24 5.05
CA PRO A 35 15.09 -2.25 3.63
C PRO A 35 14.93 -0.82 3.12
N ARG A 36 15.39 -0.53 1.90
CA ARG A 36 15.21 0.80 1.31
C ARG A 36 13.72 1.15 1.29
N ILE A 37 13.47 2.42 1.59
CA ILE A 37 12.20 3.15 1.71
C ILE A 37 10.99 2.61 0.91
N CYS A 38 11.19 2.10 -0.30
CA CYS A 38 10.11 1.61 -1.17
C CYS A 38 9.64 0.16 -0.92
N GLY A 39 10.43 -0.69 -0.25
CA GLY A 39 10.10 -2.11 -0.04
C GLY A 39 9.58 -2.45 1.36
N ALA A 40 9.91 -1.64 2.38
CA ALA A 40 9.58 -1.94 3.77
C ALA A 40 8.06 -2.03 4.03
N TRP A 41 7.28 -1.17 3.40
CA TRP A 41 5.82 -1.19 3.52
C TRP A 41 5.18 -2.35 2.74
N VAL A 42 5.80 -2.80 1.65
CA VAL A 42 5.33 -3.95 0.87
C VAL A 42 5.45 -5.24 1.68
N GLY A 43 6.53 -5.38 2.48
CA GLY A 43 6.67 -6.50 3.42
C GLY A 43 5.53 -6.60 4.45
N VAL A 44 4.88 -5.48 4.78
CA VAL A 44 3.72 -5.44 5.68
C VAL A 44 2.50 -6.12 5.05
N LEU A 45 2.35 -6.07 3.73
CA LEU A 45 1.19 -6.67 3.03
C LEU A 45 1.10 -8.18 3.30
N SER A 46 2.24 -8.88 3.33
CA SER A 46 2.31 -10.29 3.66
C SER A 46 1.79 -10.57 5.07
N THR A 47 2.23 -9.77 6.06
CA THR A 47 1.78 -9.89 7.44
C THR A 47 0.28 -9.62 7.59
N LEU A 48 -0.25 -8.64 6.86
CA LEU A 48 -1.68 -8.33 6.86
C LEU A 48 -2.51 -9.44 6.20
N ALA A 49 -1.96 -10.13 5.20
CA ALA A 49 -2.62 -11.22 4.49
C ALA A 49 -2.67 -12.55 5.25
N GLU A 50 -1.80 -12.73 6.25
CA GLU A 50 -1.86 -13.87 7.16
C GLU A 50 -3.02 -13.76 8.16
N GLY A 51 -3.50 -12.55 8.40
CA GLY A 51 -4.71 -12.29 9.19
C GLY A 51 -5.98 -12.60 8.41
N SER A 52 -7.01 -13.09 9.11
CA SER A 52 -8.37 -13.19 8.59
C SER A 52 -9.18 -11.99 9.11
N SER A 53 -9.01 -10.81 8.52
CA SER A 53 -9.84 -9.64 8.83
C SER A 53 -10.85 -9.37 7.72
N THR A 54 -12.06 -8.94 8.10
CA THR A 54 -13.11 -8.56 7.14
C THR A 54 -12.66 -7.41 6.24
N ARG A 55 -11.90 -6.44 6.80
CA ARG A 55 -11.37 -5.31 6.05
C ARG A 55 -10.27 -5.70 5.08
N TYR A 56 -9.49 -6.74 5.36
CA TYR A 56 -8.57 -7.29 4.37
C TYR A 56 -9.33 -7.71 3.11
N ASP A 57 -10.38 -8.51 3.27
CA ASP A 57 -11.14 -9.04 2.13
C ASP A 57 -11.90 -7.94 1.39
N SER A 58 -12.51 -6.99 2.10
CA SER A 58 -13.34 -5.94 1.49
C SER A 58 -12.57 -4.75 0.93
N VAL A 59 -11.39 -4.41 1.45
CA VAL A 59 -10.66 -3.18 1.08
C VAL A 59 -9.25 -3.45 0.59
N LEU A 60 -8.43 -4.15 1.38
CA LEU A 60 -7.01 -4.33 1.03
C LEU A 60 -6.83 -5.26 -0.16
N SER A 61 -7.59 -6.35 -0.24
CA SER A 61 -7.49 -7.33 -1.33
C SER A 61 -7.81 -6.72 -2.70
N PRO A 62 -8.88 -5.92 -2.89
CA PRO A 62 -9.09 -5.13 -4.11
C PRO A 62 -7.91 -4.22 -4.45
N ALA A 63 -7.38 -3.47 -3.48
CA ALA A 63 -6.28 -2.53 -3.71
C ALA A 63 -4.97 -3.23 -4.10
N VAL A 64 -4.65 -4.36 -3.46
CA VAL A 64 -3.52 -5.23 -3.80
C VAL A 64 -3.67 -5.79 -5.22
N THR A 65 -4.89 -6.19 -5.60
CA THR A 65 -5.19 -6.68 -6.94
C THR A 65 -4.97 -5.59 -7.99
N ALA A 66 -5.49 -4.38 -7.76
CA ALA A 66 -5.30 -3.23 -8.64
C ALA A 66 -3.82 -2.90 -8.85
N LEU A 67 -3.03 -2.84 -7.77
CA LEU A 67 -1.59 -2.62 -7.87
C LEU A 67 -0.89 -3.74 -8.67
N SER A 68 -1.24 -4.99 -8.42
CA SER A 68 -0.67 -6.13 -9.15
C SER A 68 -0.95 -6.06 -10.64
N SER A 69 -2.18 -5.69 -11.04
CA SER A 69 -2.54 -5.51 -12.45
C SER A 69 -1.73 -4.38 -13.10
N CYS A 70 -1.52 -3.28 -12.38
CA CYS A 70 -0.78 -2.12 -12.89
C CYS A 70 0.75 -2.33 -13.00
N ILE A 71 1.33 -3.26 -12.25
CA ILE A 71 2.78 -3.59 -12.32
C ILE A 71 3.14 -4.28 -13.65
N MET A 72 2.17 -4.87 -14.34
CA MET A 72 2.42 -5.57 -15.59
C MET A 72 2.81 -4.58 -16.71
N PRO A 73 3.61 -5.01 -17.73
CA PRO A 73 4.30 -4.09 -18.66
C PRO A 73 3.43 -3.13 -19.46
N LYS A 74 2.10 -3.32 -19.46
CA LYS A 74 1.11 -2.39 -19.99
C LYS A 74 -0.15 -2.46 -19.15
N ALA A 75 -0.47 -1.38 -18.44
CA ALA A 75 -1.80 -1.19 -17.90
C ALA A 75 -2.81 -1.22 -19.05
N ASP A 76 -3.82 -2.07 -18.91
CA ASP A 76 -4.88 -2.29 -19.89
C ASP A 76 -6.25 -1.90 -19.29
N ALA A 77 -7.32 -2.15 -20.04
CA ALA A 77 -8.67 -1.88 -19.56
C ALA A 77 -9.00 -2.63 -18.26
N GLN A 78 -8.39 -3.81 -18.04
CA GLN A 78 -8.58 -4.58 -16.81
C GLN A 78 -7.90 -3.86 -15.63
N SER A 79 -6.71 -3.32 -15.82
CA SER A 79 -5.97 -2.57 -14.80
C SER A 79 -6.75 -1.34 -14.32
N VAL A 80 -7.38 -0.61 -15.25
CA VAL A 80 -8.25 0.54 -14.93
C VAL A 80 -9.51 0.08 -14.18
N LYS A 81 -10.12 -1.04 -14.59
CA LYS A 81 -11.28 -1.60 -13.93
C LYS A 81 -10.96 -2.02 -12.49
N ASP A 82 -9.89 -2.78 -12.29
CA ASP A 82 -9.45 -3.24 -10.97
C ASP A 82 -9.16 -2.06 -10.04
N TYR A 83 -8.53 -1.01 -10.57
CA TYR A 83 -8.30 0.24 -9.85
C TYR A 83 -9.63 0.93 -9.46
N SER A 84 -10.58 1.06 -10.38
CA SER A 84 -11.89 1.67 -10.10
C SER A 84 -12.66 0.90 -9.03
N ASP A 85 -12.71 -0.43 -9.15
CA ASP A 85 -13.38 -1.30 -8.19
C ASP A 85 -12.75 -1.15 -6.78
N ALA A 86 -11.42 -1.04 -6.71
CA ALA A 86 -10.71 -0.84 -5.46
C ALA A 86 -10.92 0.55 -4.84
N VAL A 87 -11.06 1.60 -5.66
CA VAL A 87 -11.42 2.95 -5.18
C VAL A 87 -12.83 2.96 -4.59
N ASP A 88 -13.79 2.28 -5.24
CA ASP A 88 -15.17 2.22 -4.75
C ASP A 88 -15.28 1.41 -3.43
N ALA A 89 -14.50 0.32 -3.32
CA ALA A 89 -14.38 -0.44 -2.08
C ALA A 89 -13.80 0.43 -0.94
N LEU A 90 -12.70 1.15 -1.20
CA LEU A 90 -12.09 2.04 -0.23
C LEU A 90 -13.05 3.16 0.19
N ARG A 91 -13.75 3.79 -0.76
CA ARG A 91 -14.72 4.86 -0.48
C ARG A 91 -15.86 4.37 0.39
N SER A 92 -16.34 3.14 0.15
CA SER A 92 -17.43 2.56 0.92
C SER A 92 -17.02 2.28 2.36
N ASP A 93 -15.83 1.71 2.59
CA ASP A 93 -15.33 1.46 3.95
C ASP A 93 -14.98 2.77 4.68
N ALA A 94 -14.53 3.80 3.96
CA ALA A 94 -14.23 5.12 4.52
C ALA A 94 -15.43 5.79 5.19
N GLN A 95 -16.66 5.47 4.76
CA GLN A 95 -17.89 6.02 5.36
C GLN A 95 -18.14 5.46 6.77
N GLU A 96 -17.63 4.26 7.06
CA GLU A 96 -17.79 3.54 8.32
C GLU A 96 -16.51 3.58 9.17
N LEU A 97 -15.49 4.34 8.75
CA LEU A 97 -14.18 4.36 9.38
C LEU A 97 -14.18 5.20 10.66
N GLU A 98 -14.22 4.53 11.82
CA GLU A 98 -14.06 5.19 13.11
C GLU A 98 -12.59 5.41 13.51
N VAL A 99 -11.73 4.42 13.22
CA VAL A 99 -10.31 4.43 13.57
C VAL A 99 -9.49 3.89 12.40
N LEU A 100 -8.37 4.55 12.11
CA LEU A 100 -7.42 4.07 11.12
C LEU A 100 -6.85 2.70 11.53
N ASP A 101 -6.94 1.74 10.62
CA ASP A 101 -6.20 0.50 10.73
C ASP A 101 -5.15 0.34 9.63
N ALA A 102 -4.36 -0.73 9.78
CA ALA A 102 -3.24 -0.99 8.89
C ALA A 102 -3.70 -1.40 7.49
N GLU A 103 -4.78 -2.17 7.38
CA GLU A 103 -5.36 -2.60 6.12
C GLU A 103 -5.85 -1.42 5.28
N PHE A 104 -6.55 -0.47 5.89
CA PHE A 104 -7.04 0.73 5.23
C PHE A 104 -5.88 1.62 4.77
N ALA A 105 -4.89 1.86 5.64
CA ALA A 105 -3.69 2.62 5.28
C ALA A 105 -2.92 1.95 4.12
N ALA A 106 -2.73 0.63 4.20
CA ALA A 106 -2.06 -0.14 3.15
C ALA A 106 -2.82 -0.10 1.82
N ALA A 107 -4.16 -0.12 1.86
CA ALA A 107 -4.99 -0.03 0.66
C ALA A 107 -4.79 1.32 -0.07
N ILE A 108 -4.77 2.44 0.66
CA ILE A 108 -4.50 3.75 0.04
C ILE A 108 -3.08 3.80 -0.55
N MET A 109 -2.09 3.24 0.15
CA MET A 109 -0.71 3.17 -0.36
C MET A 109 -0.62 2.32 -1.63
N CYS A 110 -1.35 1.21 -1.71
CA CYS A 110 -1.46 0.40 -2.94
C CYS A 110 -2.09 1.19 -4.10
N LEU A 111 -3.17 1.93 -3.86
CA LEU A 111 -3.84 2.74 -4.88
C LEU A 111 -2.99 3.92 -5.35
N PHE A 112 -2.31 4.61 -4.43
CA PHE A 112 -1.33 5.65 -4.77
C PHE A 112 -0.27 5.11 -5.73
N GLN A 113 0.23 3.90 -5.47
CA GLN A 113 1.27 3.29 -6.29
C GLN A 113 0.73 2.80 -7.64
N ALA A 114 -0.50 2.27 -7.67
CA ALA A 114 -1.18 1.89 -8.90
C ALA A 114 -1.39 3.09 -9.82
N GLU A 115 -1.73 4.25 -9.28
CA GLU A 115 -1.87 5.48 -10.07
C GLU A 115 -0.58 5.90 -10.75
N ILE A 116 0.59 5.78 -10.10
CA ILE A 116 1.88 6.10 -10.75
C ILE A 116 2.06 5.32 -12.06
N MET A 117 1.48 4.11 -12.12
CA MET A 117 1.58 3.19 -13.26
C MET A 117 0.47 3.38 -14.29
N LEU A 118 -0.66 4.00 -13.92
CA LEU A 118 -1.76 4.30 -14.83
C LEU A 118 -1.48 5.55 -15.69
N PRO A 119 -1.81 5.52 -16.99
CA PRO A 119 -1.71 6.71 -17.84
C PRO A 119 -2.70 7.80 -17.38
N ASP A 120 -2.26 9.06 -17.41
CA ASP A 120 -3.06 10.27 -17.15
C ASP A 120 -3.76 10.37 -15.77
N SER A 121 -3.36 9.54 -14.80
CA SER A 121 -3.95 9.44 -13.46
C SER A 121 -3.39 10.45 -12.43
N ARG A 122 -2.46 11.33 -12.83
CA ARG A 122 -1.62 12.15 -11.91
C ARG A 122 -2.41 13.00 -10.92
N PHE A 123 -3.66 13.32 -11.23
CA PHE A 123 -4.55 14.05 -10.33
C PHE A 123 -4.89 13.26 -9.06
N GLY A 124 -5.02 11.95 -9.15
CA GLY A 124 -5.31 11.08 -8.00
C GLY A 124 -4.16 11.01 -6.99
N LEU A 125 -2.92 11.20 -7.44
CA LEU A 125 -1.72 11.01 -6.60
C LEU A 125 -1.73 11.97 -5.41
N ALA A 126 -2.11 13.22 -5.66
CA ALA A 126 -2.23 14.23 -4.62
C ALA A 126 -3.39 13.90 -3.66
N ILE A 127 -4.48 13.32 -4.16
CA ILE A 127 -5.65 12.96 -3.35
C ILE A 127 -5.30 11.83 -2.38
N HIS A 128 -4.72 10.73 -2.86
CA HIS A 128 -4.34 9.61 -1.99
C HIS A 128 -3.23 9.99 -1.01
N MET A 129 -2.23 10.75 -1.47
CA MET A 129 -1.17 11.24 -0.58
C MET A 129 -1.74 12.12 0.53
N ASN A 130 -2.63 13.06 0.21
CA ASN A 130 -3.29 13.90 1.19
C ASN A 130 -4.21 13.09 2.12
N GLY A 131 -4.89 12.06 1.60
CA GLY A 131 -5.71 11.15 2.38
C GLY A 131 -4.89 10.42 3.46
N VAL A 132 -3.79 9.77 3.07
CA VAL A 132 -2.89 9.09 4.02
C VAL A 132 -2.31 10.08 5.03
N ALA A 133 -1.86 11.26 4.58
CA ALA A 133 -1.31 12.29 5.46
C ALA A 133 -2.31 12.71 6.54
N GLN A 134 -3.54 13.01 6.15
CA GLN A 134 -4.60 13.44 7.06
C GLN A 134 -4.97 12.34 8.04
N LEU A 135 -5.05 11.08 7.59
CA LEU A 135 -5.33 9.94 8.45
C LEU A 135 -4.22 9.71 9.48
N PHE A 136 -2.96 9.85 9.07
CA PHE A 136 -1.83 9.76 10.00
C PHE A 136 -1.83 10.90 11.03
N GLN A 137 -2.17 12.12 10.61
CA GLN A 137 -2.30 13.25 11.53
C GLN A 137 -3.45 13.05 12.53
N ALA A 138 -4.60 12.54 12.09
CA ALA A 138 -5.77 12.31 12.93
C ALA A 138 -5.59 11.17 13.96
N SER A 139 -4.80 10.15 13.63
CA SER A 139 -4.62 8.95 14.48
C SER A 139 -3.71 9.16 15.69
N GLY A 140 -2.99 10.29 15.75
CA GLY A 140 -2.06 10.61 16.83
C GLY A 140 -0.77 9.77 16.83
N PRO A 141 0.32 10.27 17.43
CA PRO A 141 1.64 9.64 17.31
C PRO A 141 1.77 8.30 18.04
N SER A 142 0.89 8.00 19.00
CA SER A 142 0.93 6.73 19.75
C SER A 142 0.64 5.50 18.89
N MET A 143 -0.17 5.65 17.84
CA MET A 143 -0.55 4.56 16.93
C MET A 143 0.61 4.06 16.07
N PHE A 144 1.65 4.88 15.88
CA PHE A 144 2.78 4.61 14.98
C PHE A 144 4.05 4.19 15.73
N LYS A 145 3.94 3.78 17.00
CA LYS A 145 5.11 3.41 17.82
C LYS A 145 5.69 2.04 17.47
N SER A 146 4.87 1.12 16.97
CA SER A 146 5.26 -0.26 16.66
C SER A 146 4.33 -0.91 15.63
N GLY A 147 4.77 -1.99 15.00
CA GLY A 147 3.92 -2.87 14.19
C GLY A 147 3.66 -2.39 12.76
N ALA A 148 2.53 -2.82 12.18
CA ALA A 148 2.19 -2.56 10.78
C ALA A 148 2.04 -1.06 10.47
N LEU A 149 1.29 -0.32 11.30
CA LEU A 149 1.10 1.12 11.12
C LEU A 149 2.42 1.91 11.19
N GLN A 150 3.35 1.56 12.09
CA GLN A 150 4.69 2.15 12.13
C GLN A 150 5.42 1.91 10.80
N SER A 151 5.40 0.68 10.31
CA SER A 151 6.12 0.29 9.10
C SER A 151 5.55 0.98 7.85
N LEU A 152 4.22 1.09 7.76
CA LEU A 152 3.52 1.85 6.72
C LEU A 152 3.89 3.34 6.78
N PHE A 153 3.85 3.95 7.98
CA PHE A 153 4.21 5.35 8.19
C PHE A 153 5.66 5.65 7.77
N VAL A 154 6.61 4.82 8.18
CA VAL A 154 8.04 4.97 7.84
C VAL A 154 8.26 4.80 6.34
N GLY A 155 7.61 3.82 5.70
CA GLY A 155 7.74 3.58 4.27
C GLY A 155 7.18 4.71 3.40
N PHE A 156 6.09 5.35 3.83
CA PHE A 156 5.45 6.42 3.06
C PHE A 156 6.08 7.81 3.32
N ARG A 157 6.81 7.97 4.43
CA ARG A 157 7.41 9.24 4.89
C ARG A 157 8.17 10.03 3.82
N PRO A 158 8.98 9.41 2.96
CA PRO A 158 9.78 10.15 1.97
C PRO A 158 8.95 10.87 0.91
N LEU A 159 7.69 10.48 0.71
CA LEU A 159 6.77 11.16 -0.19
C LEU A 159 6.25 12.48 0.39
N PHE A 160 6.22 12.62 1.71
CA PHE A 160 5.79 13.87 2.38
C PHE A 160 6.88 14.94 2.44
N VAL A 161 8.16 14.55 2.41
CA VAL A 161 9.29 15.50 2.57
C VAL A 161 9.75 16.08 1.24
N GLY A 162 9.40 15.47 0.10
CA GLY A 162 9.74 15.95 -1.24
C GLY A 162 8.89 17.12 -1.77
N GLY A 163 7.76 17.43 -1.13
CA GLY A 163 6.80 18.45 -1.57
C GLY A 163 7.10 19.89 -1.10
N SER A 164 8.19 20.12 -0.37
CA SER A 164 8.53 21.44 0.20
C SER A 164 9.77 22.06 -0.44
N ARG A 165 9.90 22.03 -1.77
CA ARG A 165 10.73 23.04 -2.46
C ARG A 165 9.86 24.27 -2.68
N LYS A 166 10.06 25.26 -1.81
CA LYS A 166 9.67 26.64 -2.10
C LYS A 166 10.39 27.06 -3.38
N GLU A 167 9.64 27.58 -4.33
CA GLU A 167 10.19 28.44 -5.38
C GLU A 167 10.73 29.70 -4.67
N ASP A 168 12.04 29.90 -4.80
CA ASP A 168 12.71 31.19 -4.62
C ASP A 168 12.82 31.87 -5.99
#